data_AF-A0A3N5WMB8-F1
#
_entry.id   AF-A0A3N5WMB8-F1
#
_cell.length_a   1.000
_cell.length_b   1.000
_cell.length_c   1.000
_cell.angle_alpha   90.00
_cell.angle_beta   90.00
_cell.angle_gamma   90.00
#
_symmetry.space_group_name_H-M   'P 1'
#
loop_
_entity.id
_entity.type
_entity.pdbx_description
1 polymer ?
#
loop_
_entity_poly.entity_id
_entity_poly.type
_entity_poly.pdbx_seq_one_letter_code
_entity_poly.pdbx_strand_id
1 'polypeptide(L)'
;KATAVQPALQVVERAYGLLEVHHQGQGEVRQAGQAALSWMKVREEDRLAPRVVSHQIIRAVEPMHAQTVNRTRYGSMLIPGESLFIMETEPAAYIALAANEAEKAARVTLVQVQPFGAYGRLQMAGSEAEVDAAASAAITAVESLAGSAREEKRS
;
A
#
# COMPACT_ATOMS: atom_id res chain seq x y z
N LYS A 1 24.62 3.38 -3.31
CA LYS A 1 25.87 4.02 -2.83
C LYS A 1 25.85 5.55 -2.97
N ALA A 2 24.72 6.18 -3.33
CA ALA A 2 24.63 7.63 -3.56
C ALA A 2 24.29 8.43 -2.29
N THR A 3 23.74 7.78 -1.26
CA THR A 3 23.14 8.38 -0.07
C THR A 3 23.34 7.48 1.16
N ALA A 4 22.97 7.99 2.34
CA ALA A 4 23.03 7.28 3.62
C ALA A 4 21.76 6.47 3.96
N VAL A 5 20.84 6.32 3.01
CA VAL A 5 19.61 5.54 3.20
C VAL A 5 19.90 4.07 3.51
N GLN A 6 19.02 3.45 4.28
CA GLN A 6 19.10 2.04 4.64
C GLN A 6 17.93 1.27 4.00
N PRO A 7 18.15 0.06 3.47
CA PRO A 7 17.05 -0.76 2.97
C PRO A 7 16.28 -1.41 4.13
N ALA A 8 14.93 -1.35 4.12
CA ALA A 8 14.12 -2.18 5.02
C ALA A 8 13.55 -3.42 4.31
N LEU A 9 13.19 -3.29 3.03
CA LEU A 9 12.54 -4.35 2.27
C LEU A 9 13.19 -4.49 0.90
N GLN A 10 13.60 -5.71 0.57
CA GLN A 10 14.06 -6.07 -0.77
C GLN A 10 13.46 -7.42 -1.15
N VAL A 11 12.61 -7.42 -2.18
CA VAL A 11 11.88 -8.60 -2.64
C VAL A 11 12.16 -8.81 -4.12
N VAL A 12 12.41 -10.06 -4.49
CA VAL A 12 12.48 -10.49 -5.89
C VAL A 12 11.38 -11.54 -6.10
N GLU A 13 10.33 -11.13 -6.78
CA GLU A 13 9.21 -11.99 -7.18
C GLU A 13 9.45 -12.57 -8.58
N ARG A 14 8.56 -13.46 -9.03
CA ARG A 14 8.65 -14.11 -10.35
C ARG A 14 8.74 -13.09 -11.52
N ALA A 15 8.03 -11.97 -11.42
CA ALA A 15 7.91 -10.99 -12.50
C ALA A 15 8.38 -9.57 -12.14
N TYR A 16 8.57 -9.29 -10.84
CA TYR A 16 8.81 -7.93 -10.34
C TYR A 16 9.83 -7.93 -9.21
N GLY A 17 10.51 -6.80 -9.01
CA GLY A 17 11.32 -6.53 -7.83
C GLY A 17 10.75 -5.36 -7.04
N LEU A 18 10.91 -5.38 -5.72
CA LEU A 18 10.56 -4.28 -4.83
C LEU A 18 11.78 -3.94 -3.97
N LEU A 19 12.09 -2.65 -3.86
CA LEU A 19 13.08 -2.13 -2.92
C LEU A 19 12.47 -0.94 -2.18
N GLU A 20 12.49 -1.00 -0.86
CA GLU A 20 12.20 0.11 0.03
C GLU A 20 13.50 0.57 0.69
N VAL A 21 13.69 1.88 0.76
CA VAL A 21 14.78 2.50 1.51
C VAL A 21 14.22 3.65 2.33
N HIS A 22 14.76 3.84 3.53
CA HIS A 22 14.36 4.92 4.43
C HIS A 22 15.57 5.63 5.03
N HIS A 23 15.30 6.84 5.51
CA HIS A 23 16.21 7.66 6.28
C HIS A 23 15.41 8.73 7.04
N GLN A 24 15.93 9.24 8.16
CA GLN A 24 15.25 10.28 8.94
C GLN A 24 15.16 11.62 8.18
N GLY A 25 16.19 11.95 7.40
CA GLY A 25 16.24 13.11 6.52
C GLY A 25 15.62 12.84 5.15
N GLN A 26 14.58 13.60 4.79
CA GLN A 26 13.88 13.45 3.50
C GLN A 26 14.79 13.68 2.28
N GLY A 27 15.81 14.54 2.40
CA GLY A 27 16.76 14.82 1.32
C GLY A 27 17.51 13.56 0.84
N GLU A 28 17.94 12.71 1.78
CA GLU A 28 18.62 11.44 1.48
C GLU A 28 17.70 10.49 0.70
N VAL A 29 16.42 10.40 1.09
CA VAL A 29 15.43 9.54 0.40
C VAL A 29 15.16 10.05 -1.02
N ARG A 30 14.96 11.37 -1.18
CA ARG A 30 14.72 11.99 -2.51
C ARG A 30 15.92 11.80 -3.44
N GLN A 31 17.14 12.03 -2.93
CA GLN A 31 18.36 11.84 -3.72
C GLN A 31 18.57 10.36 -4.08
N ALA A 32 18.25 9.42 -3.19
CA ALA A 32 18.28 7.99 -3.48
C ALA A 32 17.32 7.63 -4.62
N GLY A 33 16.08 8.14 -4.56
CA GLY A 33 15.08 7.96 -5.62
C GLY A 33 15.55 8.51 -6.96
N GLN A 34 16.07 9.73 -6.99
CA GLN A 34 16.62 10.35 -8.20
C GLN A 34 17.80 9.55 -8.78
N ALA A 35 18.69 9.05 -7.93
CA ALA A 35 19.80 8.21 -8.38
C ALA A 35 19.31 6.88 -8.99
N ALA A 36 18.27 6.26 -8.42
CA ALA A 36 17.66 5.05 -8.96
C ALA A 36 16.99 5.31 -10.32
N LEU A 37 16.18 6.37 -10.43
CA LEU A 37 15.53 6.79 -11.68
C LEU A 37 16.56 7.08 -12.78
N SER A 38 17.62 7.82 -12.45
CA SER A 38 18.73 8.13 -13.36
C SER A 38 19.45 6.87 -13.85
N TRP A 39 19.72 5.92 -12.95
CA TRP A 39 20.34 4.65 -13.31
C TRP A 39 19.45 3.81 -14.25
N MET A 40 18.14 3.80 -14.00
CA MET A 40 17.15 3.14 -14.85
C MET A 40 16.83 3.91 -16.14
N LYS A 41 17.28 5.18 -16.25
CA LYS A 41 17.01 6.10 -17.37
C LYS A 41 15.51 6.34 -17.61
N VAL A 42 14.76 6.48 -16.52
CA VAL A 42 13.31 6.79 -16.52
C VAL A 42 13.04 7.99 -15.63
N ARG A 43 11.88 8.61 -15.81
CA ARG A 43 11.37 9.69 -14.96
C ARG A 43 10.30 9.16 -14.01
N GLU A 44 9.96 9.92 -12.98
CA GLU A 44 8.98 9.50 -12.00
C GLU A 44 7.59 9.33 -12.62
N GLU A 45 7.24 10.20 -13.57
CA GLU A 45 5.99 10.16 -14.35
C GLU A 45 5.89 8.96 -15.30
N ASP A 46 7.00 8.28 -15.59
CA ASP A 46 6.98 7.09 -16.46
C ASP A 46 6.44 5.86 -15.71
N ARG A 47 6.24 5.96 -14.38
CA ARG A 47 5.58 4.92 -13.57
C ARG A 47 4.20 4.57 -14.14
N LEU A 48 3.76 3.33 -13.96
CA LEU A 48 2.38 2.97 -14.26
C LEU A 48 1.43 3.73 -13.33
N ALA A 49 0.38 4.32 -13.91
CA ALA A 49 -0.70 4.95 -13.16
C ALA A 49 -1.34 3.91 -12.24
N PRO A 50 -1.28 4.10 -10.91
CA PRO A 50 -1.87 3.15 -10.00
C PRO A 50 -3.39 3.24 -10.05
N ARG A 51 -4.05 2.09 -9.85
CA ARG A 51 -5.51 2.01 -9.77
C ARG A 51 -5.94 1.15 -8.60
N VAL A 52 -7.11 1.48 -8.07
CA VAL A 52 -7.84 0.61 -7.15
C VAL A 52 -8.52 -0.48 -7.98
N VAL A 53 -8.19 -1.73 -7.69
CA VAL A 53 -8.76 -2.90 -8.39
C VAL A 53 -10.07 -3.29 -7.73
N SER A 54 -10.09 -3.30 -6.40
CA SER A 54 -11.26 -3.59 -5.59
C SER A 54 -11.12 -2.93 -4.23
N HIS A 55 -12.24 -2.60 -3.60
CA HIS A 55 -12.28 -2.23 -2.19
C HIS A 55 -13.65 -2.58 -1.60
N GLN A 56 -13.69 -2.87 -0.30
CA GLN A 56 -14.93 -3.18 0.41
C GLN A 56 -14.79 -2.83 1.89
N ILE A 57 -15.90 -2.37 2.49
CA ILE A 57 -16.04 -2.23 3.94
C ILE A 57 -17.01 -3.29 4.45
N ILE A 58 -16.60 -4.00 5.50
CA ILE A 58 -17.40 -5.00 6.21
C ILE A 58 -17.63 -4.47 7.61
N ARG A 59 -18.90 -4.18 7.94
CA ARG A 59 -19.29 -3.67 9.26
C ARG A 59 -19.48 -4.81 10.25
N ALA A 60 -19.24 -4.52 11.53
CA ALA A 60 -19.50 -5.41 12.64
C ALA A 60 -18.99 -6.85 12.38
N VAL A 61 -17.69 -6.99 12.12
CA VAL A 61 -17.10 -8.28 11.72
C VAL A 61 -17.38 -9.35 12.77
N GLU A 62 -17.91 -10.48 12.32
CA GLU A 62 -18.22 -11.62 13.19
C GLU A 62 -16.96 -12.22 13.84
N PRO A 63 -17.06 -12.76 15.08
CA PRO A 63 -15.92 -13.34 15.79
C PRO A 63 -15.14 -14.41 15.01
N MET A 64 -15.83 -15.26 14.25
CA MET A 64 -15.19 -16.33 13.47
C MET A 64 -14.41 -15.79 12.27
N HIS A 65 -14.94 -14.75 11.62
CA HIS A 65 -14.24 -14.07 10.54
C HIS A 65 -12.99 -13.36 11.08
N ALA A 66 -13.12 -12.59 12.16
CA ALA A 66 -11.99 -11.96 12.84
C ALA A 66 -10.92 -12.98 13.24
N GLN A 67 -11.31 -14.12 13.82
CA GLN A 67 -10.38 -15.20 14.15
C GLN A 67 -9.63 -15.71 12.92
N THR A 68 -10.30 -15.90 11.79
CA THR A 68 -9.70 -16.41 10.56
C THR A 68 -8.66 -15.44 10.01
N VAL A 69 -9.01 -14.15 9.91
CA VAL A 69 -8.08 -13.07 9.51
C VAL A 69 -6.87 -13.02 10.45
N ASN A 70 -7.12 -13.11 11.76
CA ASN A 70 -6.10 -13.06 12.79
C ASN A 70 -5.12 -14.26 12.81
N ARG A 71 -5.31 -15.28 11.96
CA ARG A 71 -4.33 -16.39 11.83
C ARG A 71 -3.22 -16.11 10.81
N THR A 72 -3.46 -15.26 9.82
CA THR A 72 -2.54 -15.06 8.68
C THR A 72 -2.03 -13.64 8.53
N ARG A 73 -2.51 -12.71 9.35
CA ARG A 73 -2.08 -11.30 9.39
C ARG A 73 -0.62 -11.13 9.85
N TYR A 74 -0.02 -10.01 9.46
CA TYR A 74 1.32 -9.60 9.95
C TYR A 74 1.30 -8.30 10.76
N GLY A 75 0.18 -7.57 10.79
CA GLY A 75 0.00 -6.37 11.59
C GLY A 75 -0.79 -6.62 12.88
N SER A 76 -1.64 -5.66 13.22
CA SER A 76 -2.52 -5.66 14.39
C SER A 76 -3.65 -6.70 14.27
N MET A 77 -4.26 -7.04 15.41
CA MET A 77 -5.44 -7.92 15.44
C MET A 77 -6.70 -7.14 15.04
N LEU A 78 -7.55 -7.77 14.25
CA LEU A 78 -8.94 -7.36 14.03
C LEU A 78 -9.79 -7.81 15.21
N ILE A 79 -10.50 -6.88 15.86
CA ILE A 79 -11.35 -7.20 17.01
C ILE A 79 -12.79 -7.48 16.52
N PRO A 80 -13.47 -8.52 17.03
CA PRO A 80 -14.87 -8.77 16.69
C PRO A 80 -15.76 -7.56 16.96
N GLY A 81 -16.67 -7.26 16.03
CA GLY A 81 -17.56 -6.08 16.09
C GLY A 81 -16.96 -4.80 15.48
N GLU A 82 -15.67 -4.75 15.18
CA GLU A 82 -15.09 -3.63 14.42
C GLU A 82 -15.51 -3.65 12.95
N SER A 83 -15.36 -2.51 12.27
CA SER A 83 -15.38 -2.46 10.82
C SER A 83 -14.03 -2.86 10.25
N LEU A 84 -14.04 -3.64 9.17
CA LEU A 84 -12.86 -4.02 8.39
C LEU A 84 -12.96 -3.41 6.99
N PHE A 85 -11.93 -2.70 6.58
CA PHE A 85 -11.74 -2.30 5.19
C PHE A 85 -10.70 -3.18 4.53
N ILE A 86 -11.00 -3.61 3.31
CA ILE A 86 -10.08 -4.34 2.44
C ILE A 86 -9.94 -3.59 1.12
N MET A 87 -8.73 -3.54 0.58
CA MET A 87 -8.43 -2.85 -0.67
C MET A 87 -7.31 -3.55 -1.44
N GLU A 88 -7.47 -3.60 -2.75
CA GLU A 88 -6.46 -4.08 -3.67
C GLU A 88 -6.02 -2.99 -4.66
N THR A 89 -4.71 -2.87 -4.87
CA THR A 89 -4.13 -1.95 -5.84
C THR A 89 -3.30 -2.67 -6.89
N GLU A 90 -3.23 -2.05 -8.07
CA GLU A 90 -2.29 -2.43 -9.11
C GLU A 90 -1.61 -1.16 -9.66
N PRO A 91 -0.26 -1.09 -9.72
CA PRO A 91 0.72 -2.05 -9.20
C PRO A 91 0.69 -2.24 -7.67
N ALA A 92 1.27 -3.36 -7.19
CA ALA A 92 1.16 -3.77 -5.79
C ALA A 92 1.81 -2.80 -4.79
N ALA A 93 2.92 -2.16 -5.15
CA ALA A 93 3.69 -1.30 -4.26
C ALA A 93 2.90 -0.09 -3.73
N TYR A 94 1.90 0.39 -4.49
CA TYR A 94 1.12 1.57 -4.12
C TYR A 94 0.21 1.37 -2.93
N ILE A 95 -0.01 0.13 -2.50
CA ILE A 95 -0.74 -0.14 -1.27
C ILE A 95 -0.03 0.42 -0.02
N ALA A 96 1.31 0.57 -0.08
CA ALA A 96 2.07 1.19 0.99
C ALA A 96 1.73 2.68 1.15
N LEU A 97 1.51 3.38 0.03
CA LEU A 97 1.02 4.76 0.05
C LEU A 97 -0.39 4.83 0.64
N ALA A 98 -1.29 3.95 0.16
CA ALA A 98 -2.67 3.88 0.65
C ALA A 98 -2.73 3.67 2.16
N ALA A 99 -1.93 2.73 2.70
CA ALA A 99 -1.85 2.46 4.13
C ALA A 99 -1.37 3.68 4.94
N ASN A 100 -0.32 4.36 4.47
CA ASN A 100 0.24 5.52 5.15
C ASN A 100 -0.75 6.71 5.17
N GLU A 101 -1.43 6.98 4.06
CA GLU A 101 -2.43 8.06 4.01
C GLU A 101 -3.69 7.74 4.81
N ALA A 102 -4.12 6.47 4.86
CA ALA A 102 -5.19 6.02 5.75
C ALA A 102 -4.88 6.27 7.22
N GLU A 103 -3.71 5.82 7.71
CA GLU A 103 -3.31 6.02 9.12
C GLU A 103 -3.14 7.50 9.50
N LYS A 104 -2.73 8.36 8.55
CA LYS A 104 -2.67 9.81 8.77
C LYS A 104 -4.05 10.44 8.92
N ALA A 105 -5.03 9.95 8.19
CA ALA A 105 -6.37 10.54 8.12
C ALA A 105 -7.27 10.14 9.29
N ALA A 106 -7.06 8.95 9.87
CA ALA A 106 -7.96 8.38 10.85
C ALA A 106 -7.27 7.38 11.79
N ARG A 107 -7.87 7.16 12.96
CA ARG A 107 -7.43 6.21 13.98
C ARG A 107 -7.89 4.79 13.64
N VAL A 108 -7.27 4.23 12.61
CA VAL A 108 -7.42 2.82 12.23
C VAL A 108 -6.21 2.01 12.64
N THR A 109 -6.36 0.70 12.68
CA THR A 109 -5.26 -0.25 12.88
C THR A 109 -4.94 -0.95 11.56
N LEU A 110 -3.67 -1.03 11.20
CA LEU A 110 -3.23 -1.83 10.04
C LEU A 110 -3.18 -3.31 10.43
N VAL A 111 -4.13 -4.09 9.92
CA VAL A 111 -4.20 -5.54 10.12
C VAL A 111 -3.21 -6.25 9.18
N GLN A 112 -3.17 -5.83 7.92
CA GLN A 112 -2.26 -6.40 6.93
C GLN A 112 -1.94 -5.38 5.84
N VAL A 113 -0.65 -5.29 5.47
CA VAL A 113 -0.19 -4.55 4.30
C VAL A 113 0.74 -5.48 3.51
N GLN A 114 0.39 -5.77 2.26
CA GLN A 114 1.19 -6.60 1.36
C GLN A 114 1.51 -5.81 0.08
N PRO A 115 2.69 -5.16 0.00
CA PRO A 115 3.05 -4.26 -1.11
C PRO A 115 3.75 -4.95 -2.29
N PHE A 116 3.61 -6.26 -2.44
CA PHE A 116 4.24 -7.04 -3.50
C PHE A 116 3.33 -8.19 -3.95
N GLY A 117 3.65 -8.77 -5.10
CA GLY A 117 2.81 -9.73 -5.82
C GLY A 117 2.12 -9.09 -7.03
N ALA A 118 1.14 -9.79 -7.61
CA ALA A 118 0.36 -9.25 -8.73
C ALA A 118 -0.50 -8.04 -8.32
N TYR A 119 -1.06 -8.10 -7.10
CA TYR A 119 -1.86 -7.05 -6.49
C TYR A 119 -1.34 -6.74 -5.10
N GLY A 120 -1.40 -5.46 -4.73
CA GLY A 120 -1.13 -5.02 -3.38
C GLY A 120 -2.38 -5.17 -2.55
N ARG A 121 -2.27 -5.58 -1.28
CA ARG A 121 -3.43 -5.81 -0.39
C ARG A 121 -3.31 -5.04 0.91
N LEU A 122 -4.36 -4.30 1.25
CA LEU A 122 -4.51 -3.61 2.53
C LEU A 122 -5.72 -4.18 3.26
N GLN A 123 -5.54 -4.44 4.55
CA GLN A 123 -6.60 -4.68 5.50
C GLN A 123 -6.40 -3.75 6.69
N MET A 124 -7.43 -2.99 7.06
CA MET A 124 -7.40 -2.10 8.22
C MET A 124 -8.71 -2.14 8.97
N ALA A 125 -8.65 -1.93 10.29
CA ALA A 125 -9.80 -2.08 11.17
C ALA A 125 -9.98 -0.90 12.12
N GLY A 126 -11.22 -0.66 12.54
CA GLY A 126 -11.55 0.38 13.52
C GLY A 126 -13.06 0.59 13.67
N SER A 127 -13.43 1.73 14.24
CA SER A 127 -14.84 2.15 14.28
C SER A 127 -15.36 2.46 12.87
N GLU A 128 -16.69 2.45 12.67
CA GLU A 128 -17.26 2.67 11.34
C GLU A 128 -16.82 4.00 10.71
N ALA A 129 -16.84 5.08 11.50
CA ALA A 129 -16.48 6.42 11.05
C ALA A 129 -14.99 6.56 10.73
N GLU A 130 -14.11 5.96 11.55
CA GLU A 130 -12.65 5.99 11.31
C GLU A 130 -12.29 5.20 10.05
N VAL A 131 -12.94 4.04 9.84
CA VAL A 131 -12.73 3.23 8.63
C VAL A 131 -13.20 3.95 7.37
N ASP A 132 -14.31 4.70 7.43
CA ASP A 132 -14.80 5.47 6.28
C ASP A 132 -13.85 6.61 5.89
N ALA A 133 -13.35 7.34 6.89
CA ALA A 133 -12.38 8.40 6.69
C ALA A 133 -11.05 7.86 6.11
N ALA A 134 -10.52 6.78 6.69
CA ALA A 134 -9.32 6.12 6.21
C ALA A 134 -9.50 5.54 4.80
N ALA A 135 -10.65 4.92 4.49
CA ALA A 135 -10.92 4.34 3.18
C ALA A 135 -10.94 5.43 2.10
N SER A 136 -11.61 6.55 2.36
CA SER A 136 -11.64 7.70 1.46
C SER A 136 -10.22 8.24 1.19
N ALA A 137 -9.40 8.40 2.24
CA ALA A 137 -8.02 8.85 2.11
C ALA A 137 -7.15 7.87 1.31
N ALA A 138 -7.24 6.56 1.60
CA ALA A 138 -6.51 5.52 0.89
C ALA A 138 -6.82 5.50 -0.61
N ILE A 139 -8.11 5.53 -0.97
CA ILE A 139 -8.57 5.52 -2.36
C ILE A 139 -8.08 6.78 -3.08
N THR A 140 -8.32 7.95 -2.49
CA THR A 140 -7.91 9.24 -3.06
C THR A 140 -6.39 9.32 -3.28
N ALA A 141 -5.59 8.84 -2.33
CA ALA A 141 -4.14 8.84 -2.42
C ALA A 141 -3.64 8.02 -3.62
N VAL A 142 -4.28 6.89 -3.90
CA VAL A 142 -3.94 6.05 -5.05
C VAL A 142 -4.42 6.68 -6.34
N GLU A 143 -5.69 7.09 -6.41
CA GLU A 143 -6.30 7.58 -7.66
C GLU A 143 -5.79 8.96 -8.10
N SER A 144 -5.25 9.76 -7.17
CA SER A 144 -4.68 11.08 -7.48
C SER A 144 -3.29 11.03 -8.12
N LEU A 145 -2.62 9.86 -8.13
CA LEU A 145 -1.30 9.73 -8.73
C LEU A 145 -1.37 9.56 -10.24
N ALA A 146 -0.70 10.46 -10.96
CA ALA A 146 -0.51 10.34 -12.40
C ALA A 146 0.54 9.27 -12.73
N GLY A 147 0.42 8.72 -13.94
CA GLY A 147 1.40 7.81 -14.52
C GLY A 147 1.02 7.42 -15.94
N SER A 148 1.84 6.58 -16.55
CA SER A 148 1.57 5.99 -17.87
C SER A 148 0.38 5.02 -17.80
N ALA A 149 -0.46 5.07 -18.84
CA ALA A 149 -1.52 4.09 -19.00
C ALA A 149 -0.90 2.70 -19.26
N ARG A 150 -1.51 1.66 -18.71
CA ARG A 150 -1.09 0.30 -18.97
C ARG A 150 -1.43 -0.09 -20.40
N GLU A 151 -0.46 -0.60 -21.16
CA GLU A 151 -0.77 -1.34 -22.37
C GLU A 151 -1.44 -2.67 -21.97
N GLU A 152 -2.75 -2.79 -22.21
CA GLU A 152 -3.43 -4.07 -22.12
C GLU A 152 -2.86 -4.99 -23.20
N LYS A 153 -2.03 -5.96 -22.82
CA LYS A 153 -1.75 -7.08 -23.70
C LYS A 153 -3.07 -7.83 -23.89
N ARG A 154 -3.76 -7.54 -24.99
CA ARG A 154 -4.81 -8.39 -25.54
C ARG A 154 -4.21 -9.79 -25.71
N SER A 155 -4.71 -10.74 -24.94
CA SER A 155 -4.48 -12.16 -25.16
C SER A 155 -5.18 -12.62 -26.44
#